data_AF-A0A7V1XWG5-F1
#
_entry.id   AF-A0A7V1XWG5-F1
#
_cell.length_a   1.000
_cell.length_b   1.000
_cell.length_c   1.000
_cell.angle_alpha   90.00
_cell.angle_beta   90.00
_cell.angle_gamma   90.00
#
_symmetry.space_group_name_H-M   'P 1'
#
loop_
_entity.id
_entity.type
_entity.pdbx_description
1 polymer ?
#
loop_
_entity_poly.entity_id
_entity_poly.type
_entity_poly.pdbx_seq_one_letter_code
_entity_poly.pdbx_strand_id
1 'polypeptide(L)'
;MSMMVGSRGPRAEMNVTPFVDVLLVLIIIFMLIQPRTDPRGMRAEVPQPPDHDQHQPTPETTVVLEITQSGDESVLHLNREAVP
;
A
#
# COMPACT_ATOMS: atom_id res chain seq x y z
N MET A 1 12.27 -3.28 -75.61
CA MET A 1 11.13 -3.49 -74.69
C MET A 1 11.68 -3.41 -73.27
N SER A 2 11.47 -2.28 -72.57
CA SER A 2 11.92 -2.12 -71.18
C SER A 2 10.81 -2.51 -70.22
N MET A 3 11.05 -3.49 -69.34
CA MET A 3 10.20 -3.67 -68.16
C MET A 3 10.72 -2.78 -67.04
N MET A 4 9.89 -1.84 -66.60
CA MET A 4 10.06 -1.09 -65.37
C MET A 4 9.43 -1.89 -64.24
N VAL A 5 10.23 -2.61 -63.46
CA VAL A 5 9.78 -3.29 -62.24
C VAL A 5 9.86 -2.29 -61.08
N GLY A 6 8.79 -1.52 -60.93
CA GLY A 6 8.50 -0.79 -59.70
C GLY A 6 7.96 -1.75 -58.65
N SER A 7 8.86 -2.44 -57.94
CA SER A 7 8.53 -3.20 -56.74
C SER A 7 8.05 -2.24 -55.62
N ARG A 8 6.74 -2.07 -55.51
CA ARG A 8 6.10 -1.57 -54.28
C ARG A 8 5.39 -2.77 -53.65
N GLY A 9 6.16 -3.51 -52.84
CA GLY A 9 5.61 -4.60 -52.03
C GLY A 9 4.47 -4.12 -51.13
N PRO A 10 3.56 -5.02 -50.71
CA PRO A 10 2.41 -4.69 -49.89
C PRO A 10 2.88 -4.01 -48.59
N ARG A 11 2.39 -2.80 -48.33
CA ARG A 11 2.57 -2.12 -47.06
C ARG A 11 1.59 -2.73 -46.06
N ALA A 12 2.11 -3.39 -45.03
CA ALA A 12 1.32 -3.80 -43.88
C ALA A 12 0.94 -2.55 -43.08
N GLU A 13 -0.32 -2.13 -43.16
CA GLU A 13 -0.87 -1.08 -42.30
C GLU A 13 -1.18 -1.71 -40.94
N MET A 14 -0.62 -1.13 -39.87
CA MET A 14 -0.91 -1.59 -38.51
C MET A 14 -2.33 -1.20 -38.11
N ASN A 15 -3.08 -2.13 -37.54
CA ASN A 15 -4.34 -1.82 -36.87
C ASN A 15 -4.03 -1.14 -35.52
N VAL A 16 -3.98 0.20 -35.51
CA VAL A 16 -3.64 1.00 -34.32
C VAL A 16 -4.76 0.98 -33.28
N THR A 17 -6.02 0.89 -33.70
CA THR A 17 -7.18 0.98 -32.80
C THR A 17 -7.22 -0.12 -31.73
N PRO A 18 -7.01 -1.41 -32.06
CA PRO A 18 -6.92 -2.47 -31.04
C PRO A 18 -5.69 -2.32 -30.13
N PHE A 19 -4.58 -1.77 -30.64
CA PHE A 19 -3.37 -1.58 -29.85
C PHE A 19 -3.53 -0.47 -28.81
N VAL A 20 -4.19 0.62 -29.21
CA VAL A 20 -4.52 1.72 -28.31
C VAL A 20 -5.45 1.24 -27.19
N ASP A 21 -6.44 0.38 -27.48
CA ASP A 21 -7.34 -0.17 -26.45
C ASP A 21 -6.58 -0.95 -25.35
N VAL A 22 -5.63 -1.82 -25.73
CA VAL A 22 -4.77 -2.53 -24.78
C VAL A 22 -3.93 -1.58 -23.93
N LEU A 23 -3.33 -0.56 -24.56
CA LEU A 23 -2.53 0.43 -23.82
C LEU A 23 -3.39 1.28 -22.88
N LEU A 24 -4.59 1.68 -23.29
CA LEU A 24 -5.52 2.46 -22.48
C LEU A 24 -5.99 1.65 -21.26
N VAL A 25 -6.28 0.36 -21.41
CA VAL A 25 -6.61 -0.52 -20.28
C VAL A 25 -5.47 -0.58 -19.27
N LEU A 26 -4.22 -0.73 -19.73
CA LEU A 26 -3.05 -0.76 -18.83
C LEU A 26 -2.87 0.58 -18.09
N ILE A 27 -3.08 1.71 -18.78
CA ILE A 27 -3.01 3.04 -18.17
C ILE A 27 -4.11 3.22 -17.12
N ILE A 28 -5.34 2.78 -17.42
CA ILE A 28 -6.47 2.84 -16.47
C ILE A 28 -6.17 1.97 -15.25
N ILE A 29 -5.64 0.76 -15.42
CA ILE A 29 -5.24 -0.11 -14.30
C ILE A 29 -4.19 0.58 -13.42
N PHE A 30 -3.17 1.20 -14.02
CA PHE A 30 -2.17 1.95 -13.27
C PHE A 30 -2.72 3.19 -12.56
N MET A 31 -3.69 3.88 -13.15
CA MET A 31 -4.38 5.00 -12.50
C MET A 31 -5.32 4.54 -11.37
N LEU A 32 -5.97 3.39 -11.55
CA LEU A 32 -7.00 2.87 -10.65
C LEU A 32 -6.40 2.18 -9.42
N ILE A 33 -5.32 1.43 -9.60
CA ILE A 33 -4.67 0.70 -8.51
C ILE A 33 -3.64 1.61 -7.84
N GLN A 34 -4.06 2.38 -6.84
CA GLN A 34 -3.12 3.03 -5.92
C GLN A 34 -2.53 1.99 -4.95
N PRO A 35 -1.19 1.83 -4.88
CA PRO A 35 -0.58 1.05 -3.82
C PRO A 35 -0.82 1.79 -2.50
N ARG A 36 -1.74 1.28 -1.68
CA ARG A 36 -1.96 1.82 -0.33
C ARG A 36 -0.69 1.62 0.48
N THR A 37 0.08 2.69 0.59
CA THR A 37 1.22 2.80 1.50
C THR A 37 0.72 3.49 2.75
N ASP A 38 -0.15 2.80 3.49
CA ASP A 38 -0.52 3.29 4.82
C ASP A 38 0.75 3.32 5.68
N PRO A 39 1.14 4.48 6.25
CA PRO A 39 2.31 4.58 7.10
C PRO A 39 2.09 3.66 8.30
N ARG A 40 2.86 2.57 8.36
CA ARG A 40 2.82 1.68 9.52
C ARG A 40 3.55 2.36 10.67
N GLY A 41 2.85 2.54 11.79
CA GLY A 41 3.44 2.90 13.07
C GLY A 41 3.30 4.38 13.45
N MET A 42 3.34 4.61 14.76
CA MET A 42 3.42 5.94 15.36
C MET A 42 4.89 6.29 15.60
N ARG A 43 5.24 7.59 15.54
CA ARG A 43 6.56 8.05 15.97
C ARG A 43 6.65 7.89 17.49
N ALA A 44 7.40 6.90 17.94
CA ALA A 44 7.72 6.72 19.36
C ALA A 44 9.06 7.37 19.67
N GLU A 45 9.09 8.29 20.64
CA GLU A 45 10.33 8.85 21.15
C GLU A 45 10.94 7.91 22.20
N VAL A 46 12.27 7.90 22.29
CA VAL A 46 12.96 7.17 23.35
C VAL A 46 12.70 7.90 24.68
N PRO A 47 12.37 7.18 25.77
CA PRO A 47 12.19 7.78 27.09
C PRO A 47 13.43 8.60 27.47
N GLN A 48 13.22 9.86 27.83
CA GLN A 48 14.28 10.71 28.38
C GLN A 48 14.48 10.38 29.86
N PRO A 49 15.70 10.56 30.41
CA PRO A 49 15.92 10.41 31.84
C PRO A 49 14.97 11.32 32.64
N PRO A 50 14.43 10.86 33.78
CA PRO A 50 13.59 11.68 34.62
C PRO A 50 14.39 12.86 35.18
N ASP A 51 13.80 14.05 35.22
CA ASP A 51 14.36 15.16 36.00
C ASP A 51 14.37 14.78 37.48
N HIS A 52 15.45 15.13 38.18
CA HIS A 52 15.78 14.64 39.52
C HIS A 52 14.74 14.88 40.64
N ASP A 53 13.64 15.58 40.37
CA ASP A 53 12.64 15.96 41.37
C ASP A 53 11.20 15.53 41.02
N GLN A 54 10.97 14.82 39.91
CA GLN A 54 9.63 14.41 39.51
C GLN A 54 9.23 13.06 40.14
N HIS A 55 8.74 13.09 41.37
CA HIS A 55 7.96 11.97 41.93
C HIS A 55 6.59 11.97 41.24
N GLN A 56 6.48 11.27 40.12
CA GLN A 56 5.19 11.06 39.49
C GLN A 56 4.35 10.11 40.37
N PRO A 57 3.15 10.51 40.83
CA PRO A 57 2.32 9.64 41.64
C PRO A 57 2.03 8.36 40.86
N THR A 58 2.20 7.21 41.53
CA THR A 58 1.87 5.91 40.95
C THR A 58 0.38 5.92 40.58
N PRO A 59 0.01 5.58 39.34
CA PRO A 59 -1.40 5.50 38.96
C PRO A 59 -2.13 4.51 39.87
N GLU A 60 -3.25 4.92 40.47
CA GLU A 60 -4.05 4.04 41.35
C GLU A 60 -4.63 2.83 40.58
N THR A 61 -4.80 2.97 39.27
CA THR A 61 -5.29 1.92 38.39
C THR A 61 -4.37 1.79 37.18
N THR A 62 -3.85 0.59 36.95
CA THR A 62 -3.09 0.25 35.74
C THR A 62 -4.03 -0.37 34.72
N VAL A 63 -4.06 0.18 33.51
CA VAL A 63 -4.81 -0.39 32.37
C VAL A 63 -3.83 -1.13 31.49
N VAL A 64 -4.09 -2.42 31.25
CA VAL A 64 -3.26 -3.25 30.37
C VAL A 64 -4.00 -3.47 29.06
N LEU A 65 -3.41 -3.03 27.95
CA LEU A 65 -3.87 -3.37 26.60
C LEU A 65 -2.97 -4.47 26.02
N GLU A 66 -3.57 -5.55 25.58
CA GLU A 66 -2.91 -6.65 24.88
C GLU A 66 -3.59 -6.84 23.53
N ILE A 67 -2.80 -7.01 22.48
CA ILE A 67 -3.29 -7.25 21.13
C ILE A 67 -2.68 -8.58 20.68
N THR A 68 -3.51 -9.59 20.44
CA THR A 68 -3.08 -10.87 19.90
C THR A 68 -3.55 -11.00 18.46
N GLN A 69 -2.66 -11.43 17.57
CA GLN A 69 -2.96 -11.57 16.16
C GLN A 69 -3.00 -13.06 15.79
N SER A 70 -4.15 -13.52 15.28
CA SER A 70 -4.36 -14.87 14.77
C SER A 70 -4.80 -14.80 13.31
N GLY A 71 -3.84 -14.86 12.39
CA GLY A 71 -4.10 -14.66 10.96
C GLY A 71 -4.48 -13.21 10.65
N ASP A 72 -5.64 -13.02 9.99
CA ASP A 72 -6.22 -11.71 9.70
C ASP A 72 -7.07 -11.14 10.85
N GLU A 73 -7.35 -11.93 11.89
CA GLU A 73 -8.11 -11.48 13.05
C GLU A 73 -7.18 -10.97 14.15
N SER A 74 -7.48 -9.77 14.67
CA SER A 74 -6.82 -9.19 15.83
C SER A 74 -7.80 -9.18 17.00
N VAL A 75 -7.44 -9.83 18.11
CA VAL A 75 -8.25 -9.83 19.34
C VAL A 75 -7.64 -8.83 20.31
N LEU A 76 -8.46 -7.86 20.73
CA LEU A 76 -8.08 -6.85 21.72
C LEU A 76 -8.44 -7.35 23.11
N HIS A 77 -7.47 -7.37 24.01
CA HIS A 77 -7.64 -7.74 25.40
C HIS A 77 -7.42 -6.51 26.28
N LEU A 78 -8.40 -6.15 27.10
CA LEU A 78 -8.30 -5.10 28.10
C LEU A 78 -8.25 -5.75 29.48
N ASN A 79 -7.19 -5.51 30.23
CA ASN A 79 -6.98 -6.11 31.55
C ASN A 79 -7.11 -7.64 31.55
N ARG A 80 -6.68 -8.29 30.44
CA ARG A 80 -6.77 -9.74 30.16
C ARG A 80 -8.18 -10.25 29.82
N GLU A 81 -9.16 -9.38 29.67
CA GLU A 81 -10.50 -9.73 29.18
C GLU A 81 -10.62 -9.37 27.71
N ALA A 82 -11.12 -10.30 26.89
CA ALA A 82 -11.32 -10.06 25.46
C ALA A 82 -12.43 -9.03 25.26
N VAL A 83 -12.13 -7.98 24.51
CA VAL A 83 -13.07 -6.93 24.12
C VAL A 83 -13.51 -7.22 22.68
N PRO A 84 -14.83 -7.22 22.40
CA PRO A 84 -15.38 -7.49 21.07
C PRO A 84 -15.07 -6.37 20.05
#